data_AF-A0A7S0LMA9-F1
#
_entry.id   AF-A0A7S0LMA9-F1
#
_cell.length_a   1.000
_cell.length_b   1.000
_cell.length_c   1.000
_cell.angle_alpha   90.00
_cell.angle_beta   90.00
_cell.angle_gamma   90.00
#
_symmetry.space_group_name_H-M   'P 1'
#
loop_
_entity.id
_entity.type
_entity.pdbx_description
1 polymer ?
#
loop_
_entity_poly.entity_id
_entity_poly.type
_entity_poly.pdbx_seq_one_letter_code
_entity_poly.pdbx_strand_id
1 'polypeptide(L)'
;EGKSTIASLAVRELGEAVLHLCKRADARRQDPLRVVCSLAYQLARGEHGCARQVVLDRLLAIGGEVALQDEARAMDLLLAALDAAPGTLLLIDGLDEALSGTRNKVLELLLE
;
A
#
# COMPACT_ATOMS: atom_id res chain seq x y z
N GLU A 1 3.21 13.87 19.86
CA GLU A 1 2.95 14.39 18.50
C GLU A 1 4.24 14.29 17.68
N GLY A 2 4.18 14.20 16.35
CA GLY A 2 5.38 14.11 15.48
C GLY A 2 5.77 12.73 14.94
N LYS A 3 5.02 11.66 15.25
CA LYS A 3 5.27 10.30 14.72
C LYS A 3 5.21 10.27 13.19
N SER A 4 4.15 10.83 12.61
CA SER A 4 3.99 10.93 11.16
C SER A 4 5.08 11.74 10.48
N THR A 5 5.58 12.79 11.15
CA THR A 5 6.69 13.62 10.66
C THR A 5 7.99 12.82 10.61
N ILE A 6 8.31 12.09 11.68
CA ILE A 6 9.50 11.23 11.76
C ILE A 6 9.38 10.08 10.75
N ALA A 7 8.22 9.42 10.66
CA ALA A 7 7.94 8.36 9.68
C ALA A 7 8.17 8.85 8.24
N SER A 8 7.62 10.02 7.89
CA SER A 8 7.78 10.60 6.56
C SER A 8 9.24 10.96 6.25
N LEU A 9 10.00 11.42 7.26
CA LEU A 9 11.43 11.69 7.10
C LEU A 9 12.21 10.38 6.92
N ALA A 10 11.97 9.38 7.76
CA ALA A 10 12.65 8.10 7.70
C ALA A 10 12.46 7.40 6.36
N VAL A 11 11.23 7.42 5.82
CA VAL A 11 10.92 6.83 4.50
C VAL A 11 11.71 7.52 3.38
N ARG A 12 11.87 8.84 3.46
CA ARG A 12 12.67 9.60 2.47
C ARG A 12 14.16 9.27 2.55
N GLU A 13 14.69 9.01 3.73
CA GLU A 13 16.12 8.71 3.94
C GLU A 13 16.47 7.25 3.64
N LEU A 14 15.53 6.31 3.86
CA LEU A 14 15.77 4.89 3.64
C LEU A 14 15.80 4.48 2.16
N GLY A 15 15.17 5.26 1.26
CA GLY A 15 15.11 4.99 -0.18
C GLY A 15 14.20 3.81 -0.56
N GLU A 16 14.28 2.71 0.18
CA GLU A 16 13.52 1.46 -0.01
C GLU A 16 12.36 1.36 1.00
N ALA A 17 11.51 2.39 1.03
CA ALA A 17 10.33 2.39 1.90
C ALA A 17 9.14 3.09 1.24
N VAL A 18 7.93 2.63 1.55
CA VAL A 18 6.68 3.29 1.13
C VAL A 18 5.82 3.59 2.34
N LEU A 19 5.03 4.67 2.25
CA LEU A 19 4.28 5.20 3.38
C LEU A 19 2.81 5.42 3.01
N HIS A 20 1.91 4.77 3.73
CA HIS A 20 0.51 5.14 3.73
C HIS A 20 0.14 5.84 5.05
N LEU A 21 -0.48 7.01 4.94
CA LEU A 21 -0.96 7.78 6.09
C LEU A 21 -2.49 7.64 6.19
N CYS A 22 -2.95 6.79 7.09
CA CYS A 22 -4.36 6.73 7.45
C CYS A 22 -4.77 8.04 8.14
N LYS A 23 -6.03 8.46 7.91
CA LYS A 23 -6.55 9.70 8.47
C LYS A 23 -8.04 9.58 8.77
N ARG A 24 -8.46 9.71 10.03
CA ARG A 24 -9.83 9.51 10.53
C ARG A 24 -10.84 10.41 9.82
N ALA A 25 -10.41 11.61 9.47
CA ALA A 25 -11.24 12.59 8.74
C ALA A 25 -11.39 12.30 7.23
N ASP A 26 -10.65 11.34 6.66
CA ASP A 26 -10.73 10.95 5.25
C ASP A 26 -10.94 9.45 5.14
N ALA A 27 -12.20 9.03 4.97
CA ALA A 27 -12.58 7.62 4.86
C ALA A 27 -11.85 6.88 3.72
N ARG A 28 -11.42 7.60 2.67
CA ARG A 28 -10.67 7.00 1.55
C ARG A 28 -9.26 6.58 1.94
N ARG A 29 -8.69 7.15 3.01
CA ARG A 29 -7.39 6.78 3.58
C ARG A 29 -7.50 5.66 4.62
N GLN A 30 -8.70 5.12 4.83
CA GLN A 30 -8.99 4.02 5.75
C GLN A 30 -9.55 2.80 5.00
N ASP A 31 -10.02 3.01 3.77
CA ASP A 31 -10.56 1.98 2.89
C ASP A 31 -9.47 0.96 2.52
N PRO A 32 -9.63 -0.33 2.88
CA PRO A 32 -8.60 -1.37 2.70
C PRO A 32 -8.09 -1.47 1.26
N LEU A 33 -9.01 -1.53 0.30
CA LEU A 33 -8.70 -1.57 -1.12
C LEU A 33 -7.82 -0.38 -1.55
N ARG A 34 -8.16 0.83 -1.11
CA ARG A 34 -7.37 2.04 -1.42
C ARG A 34 -6.02 2.05 -0.71
N VAL A 35 -5.91 1.55 0.51
CA VAL A 35 -4.62 1.42 1.21
C VAL A 35 -3.70 0.50 0.40
N VAL A 36 -4.18 -0.69 0.04
CA VAL A 36 -3.42 -1.67 -0.75
C VAL A 36 -3.02 -1.11 -2.11
N CYS A 37 -3.97 -0.53 -2.85
CA CYS A 37 -3.68 0.13 -4.13
C CYS A 37 -2.65 1.26 -3.98
N SER A 38 -2.72 2.03 -2.88
CA SER A 38 -1.77 3.11 -2.60
C SER A 38 -0.36 2.59 -2.34
N LEU A 39 -0.21 1.46 -1.66
CA LEU A 39 1.08 0.82 -1.41
C LEU A 39 1.67 0.26 -2.71
N ALA A 40 0.88 -0.51 -3.46
CA ALA A 40 1.29 -1.08 -4.75
C ALA A 40 1.72 0.02 -5.75
N TYR A 41 0.98 1.12 -5.80
CA TYR A 41 1.31 2.27 -6.63
C TYR A 41 2.62 2.95 -6.21
N GLN A 42 2.87 3.10 -4.91
CA GLN A 42 4.11 3.69 -4.43
C GLN A 42 5.32 2.80 -4.76
N LEU A 43 5.19 1.48 -4.61
CA LEU A 43 6.23 0.52 -5.01
C LEU A 43 6.52 0.62 -6.50
N ALA A 44 5.48 0.65 -7.34
CA ALA A 44 5.61 0.78 -8.79
C ALA A 44 6.23 2.13 -9.23
N ARG A 45 6.16 3.16 -8.39
CA ARG A 45 6.75 4.48 -8.65
C ARG A 45 8.10 4.71 -7.99
N GLY A 46 8.49 3.84 -7.07
CA GLY A 46 9.76 3.92 -6.37
C GLY A 46 10.94 3.69 -7.30
N GLU A 47 12.13 3.64 -6.71
CA GLU A 47 13.39 3.47 -7.45
C GLU A 47 13.59 2.03 -7.97
N HIS A 48 12.76 1.08 -7.51
CA HIS A 48 12.73 -0.30 -7.99
C HIS A 48 12.09 -0.39 -9.39
N GLY A 49 12.88 -0.11 -10.43
CA GLY A 49 12.41 -0.09 -11.82
C GLY A 49 11.71 -1.38 -12.29
N CYS A 50 12.04 -2.53 -11.70
CA CYS A 50 11.39 -3.82 -11.96
C CYS A 50 9.95 -3.90 -11.42
N ALA A 51 9.67 -3.32 -10.24
CA ALA A 51 8.34 -3.33 -9.64
C ALA A 51 7.32 -2.61 -10.52
N ARG A 52 7.73 -1.53 -11.18
CA ARG A 52 6.89 -0.80 -12.14
C ARG A 52 6.37 -1.70 -13.26
N GLN A 53 7.28 -2.42 -13.91
CA GLN A 53 6.93 -3.26 -15.05
C GLN A 53 6.01 -4.41 -14.61
N VAL A 54 6.35 -5.07 -13.50
CA VAL A 54 5.55 -6.18 -12.94
C VAL A 54 4.13 -5.75 -12.60
N VAL A 55 3.96 -4.60 -11.95
CA VAL A 55 2.63 -4.07 -11.62
C VAL A 55 1.84 -3.73 -12.88
N LEU A 56 2.47 -3.14 -13.90
CA LEU A 56 1.81 -2.85 -15.17
C LEU A 56 1.38 -4.12 -15.91
N ASP A 57 2.25 -5.13 -15.99
CA ASP A 57 1.95 -6.41 -16.64
C ASP A 57 0.79 -7.13 -15.95
N ARG A 58 0.77 -7.10 -14.61
CA ARG A 58 -0.35 -7.66 -13.83
C ARG A 58 -1.64 -6.88 -14.01
N LEU A 59 -1.59 -5.55 -13.96
CA LEU A 59 -2.75 -4.70 -14.24
C LEU A 59 -3.36 -5.04 -15.60
N LEU A 60 -2.53 -5.16 -16.64
CA LEU A 60 -3.00 -5.52 -17.99
C LEU A 60 -3.63 -6.92 -18.04
N ALA A 61 -3.02 -7.91 -17.38
CA ALA A 61 -3.54 -9.27 -17.34
C ALA A 61 -4.90 -9.39 -16.65
N ILE A 62 -5.18 -8.56 -15.65
CA ILE A 62 -6.39 -8.62 -14.82
C ILE A 62 -7.54 -7.75 -15.38
N GLY A 63 -7.25 -6.86 -16.35
CA GLY A 63 -8.23 -5.94 -16.94
C GLY A 63 -8.24 -4.55 -16.32
N GLY A 64 -7.11 -4.09 -15.79
CA GLY A 64 -6.84 -2.72 -15.35
C GLY A 64 -7.76 -2.23 -14.24
N GLU A 65 -8.93 -1.71 -14.61
CA GLU A 65 -9.94 -1.19 -13.68
C GLU A 65 -10.46 -2.26 -12.72
N VAL A 66 -10.62 -3.50 -13.20
CA VAL A 66 -11.14 -4.59 -12.35
C VAL A 66 -10.17 -4.91 -11.22
N ALA A 67 -8.85 -4.79 -11.45
CA ALA A 67 -7.85 -5.03 -10.42
C ALA A 67 -7.88 -3.98 -9.30
N LEU A 68 -8.39 -2.78 -9.59
CA LEU A 68 -8.45 -1.65 -8.67
C LEU A 68 -9.79 -1.55 -7.91
N GLN A 69 -10.71 -2.49 -8.16
CA GLN A 69 -12.05 -2.53 -7.57
C GLN A 69 -12.29 -3.76 -6.70
N ASP A 70 -11.32 -4.67 -6.64
CA ASP A 70 -11.42 -5.98 -5.98
C ASP A 70 -10.21 -6.17 -5.05
N GLU A 71 -10.48 -6.53 -3.80
CA GLU A 71 -9.45 -6.61 -2.75
C GLU A 71 -8.42 -7.71 -3.03
N ALA A 72 -8.86 -8.88 -3.51
CA ALA A 72 -7.95 -10.00 -3.80
C ALA A 72 -7.02 -9.66 -4.97
N ARG A 73 -7.55 -9.02 -6.01
CA ARG A 73 -6.74 -8.57 -7.16
C ARG A 73 -5.80 -7.42 -6.79
N ALA A 74 -6.23 -6.49 -5.96
CA ALA A 74 -5.37 -5.42 -5.47
C ALA A 74 -4.23 -5.97 -4.60
N MET A 75 -4.51 -7.00 -3.79
CA MET A 75 -3.48 -7.71 -3.03
C MET A 75 -2.49 -8.45 -3.94
N ASP A 76 -2.96 -9.12 -4.99
CA ASP A 76 -2.06 -9.73 -6.00
C ASP A 76 -1.11 -8.69 -6.62
N LEU A 77 -1.59 -7.47 -6.91
CA LEU A 77 -0.74 -6.37 -7.37
C LEU A 77 0.30 -5.95 -6.34
N LEU A 78 -0.09 -5.81 -5.07
CA LEU A 78 0.83 -5.44 -3.99
C LEU A 78 1.90 -6.51 -3.77
N LEU A 79 1.51 -7.78 -3.73
CA LEU A 79 2.43 -8.91 -3.57
C LEU A 79 3.42 -9.00 -4.73
N ALA A 80 2.93 -8.89 -5.98
CA ALA A 80 3.80 -8.89 -7.15
C ALA A 80 4.79 -7.71 -7.14
N ALA A 81 4.36 -6.54 -6.65
CA ALA A 81 5.24 -5.39 -6.49
C ALA A 81 6.32 -5.62 -5.42
N LEU A 82 5.96 -6.25 -4.29
CA LEU A 82 6.88 -6.58 -3.20
C LEU A 82 7.91 -7.63 -3.61
N ASP A 83 7.48 -8.68 -4.32
CA ASP A 83 8.38 -9.71 -4.86
C ASP A 83 9.42 -9.09 -5.81
N ALA A 84 9.01 -8.07 -6.56
CA ALA A 84 9.87 -7.32 -7.46
C ALA A 84 10.68 -6.21 -6.76
N ALA A 85 10.43 -5.92 -5.49
CA ALA A 85 11.11 -4.89 -4.70
C ALA A 85 11.58 -5.44 -3.34
N PRO A 86 12.44 -6.48 -3.34
CA PRO A 86 12.88 -7.12 -2.10
C PRO A 86 13.60 -6.14 -1.18
N GLY A 87 13.37 -6.27 0.13
CA GLY A 87 13.95 -5.36 1.13
C GLY A 87 13.15 -4.09 1.38
N THR A 88 12.09 -3.82 0.59
CA THR A 88 11.26 -2.63 0.80
C THR A 88 10.47 -2.69 2.11
N LEU A 89 10.53 -1.61 2.88
CA LEU A 89 9.72 -1.43 4.08
C LEU A 89 8.33 -0.85 3.74
N LEU A 90 7.27 -1.55 4.12
CA LEU A 90 5.91 -1.00 4.14
C LEU A 90 5.64 -0.32 5.48
N LEU A 91 5.36 0.99 5.46
CA LEU A 91 4.96 1.73 6.65
C LEU A 91 3.51 2.22 6.50
N ILE A 92 2.66 1.84 7.45
CA ILE A 92 1.27 2.32 7.54
C ILE A 92 1.10 3.04 8.86
N ASP A 93 0.98 4.36 8.80
CA ASP A 93 0.81 5.22 9.98
C ASP A 93 -0.67 5.52 10.24
N GLY A 94 -1.05 5.57 11.52
CA GLY A 94 -2.44 5.79 11.94
C GLY A 94 -3.37 4.61 11.63
N LEU A 95 -2.86 3.38 11.62
CA LEU A 95 -3.64 2.18 11.27
C LEU A 95 -4.87 1.97 12.16
N ASP A 96 -4.83 2.40 13.41
CA ASP A 96 -5.96 2.44 14.34
C ASP A 96 -7.10 3.36 13.87
N GLU A 97 -6.81 4.34 13.01
CA GLU A 97 -7.81 5.20 12.40
C GLU A 97 -8.66 4.48 11.36
N ALA A 98 -8.23 3.30 10.87
CA ALA A 98 -9.00 2.43 9.99
C ALA A 98 -9.91 1.41 10.72
N LEU A 99 -10.03 1.53 12.05
CA LEU A 99 -10.91 0.67 12.85
C LEU A 99 -12.39 0.91 12.52
N SER A 100 -13.10 -0.17 12.20
CA SER A 100 -14.56 -0.22 12.13
C SER A 100 -15.09 -1.07 13.28
N GLY A 101 -15.46 -0.41 14.39
CA GLY A 101 -15.75 -1.09 15.65
C GLY A 101 -14.48 -1.63 16.29
N THR A 102 -14.37 -2.96 16.47
CA THR A 102 -13.19 -3.65 17.02
C THR A 102 -12.29 -4.26 15.94
N ARG A 103 -12.69 -4.19 14.66
CA ARG A 103 -11.98 -4.82 13.55
C ARG A 103 -11.24 -3.80 12.71
N ASN A 104 -10.05 -4.20 12.25
CA ASN A 104 -9.24 -3.41 11.34
C ASN A 104 -9.13 -4.16 10.01
N LYS A 105 -9.98 -3.78 9.06
CA LYS A 105 -10.06 -4.47 7.77
C LYS A 105 -8.79 -4.33 6.94
N VAL A 106 -8.00 -3.26 7.15
CA VAL A 106 -6.70 -3.10 6.50
C VAL A 106 -5.73 -4.15 7.02
N LEU A 107 -5.68 -4.38 8.33
CA LEU A 107 -4.85 -5.43 8.93
C LEU A 107 -5.31 -6.84 8.53
N GLU A 108 -6.62 -7.08 8.53
CA GLU A 108 -7.20 -8.37 8.08
C GLU A 108 -6.73 -8.67 6.65
N LEU A 109 -6.88 -7.71 5.73
CA LEU A 109 -6.48 -7.88 4.33
C LEU A 109 -4.96 -8.07 4.12
N LEU A 110 -4.11 -7.51 4.98
CA LEU A 110 -2.65 -7.58 4.84
C LEU A 110 -2.02 -8.82 5.50
N LEU A 111 -2.75 -9.52 6.37
CA LEU A 111 -2.23 -10.63 7.19
C LEU A 111 -2.93 -11.98 6.89
N GLU A 112 -3.96 -11.98 6.04
CA GLU A 112 -4.55 -13.18 5.44
C GLU A 112 -3.65 -13.78 4.35
#